data_AF-A0A0C6FV75-F1
#
_entry.id   AF-A0A0C6FV75-F1
#
_cell.length_a   1.000
_cell.length_b   1.000
_cell.length_c   1.000
_cell.angle_alpha   90.00
_cell.angle_beta   90.00
_cell.angle_gamma   90.00
#
_symmetry.space_group_name_H-M   'P 1'
#
loop_
_entity.id
_entity.type
_entity.pdbx_description
1 polymer ?
#
loop_
_entity_poly.entity_id
_entity_poly.type
_entity_poly.pdbx_seq_one_letter_code
_entity_poly.pdbx_strand_id
1 'polypeptide(L)'
;MTALAVAEVRRDAGMQVAAEAEAAEQPGFKALAYATIVRLARDQLTVHIDDVLAACPVRPRHPNAWGAVWMQAIREGVIVRTGEMRHSTDPRKNKHLYPVYRSLVQGQTAPAEVVSATAPATTSASPVARVVRVASLGDIASYRDLISRKRVAAEPQGFADVGSRDILPGLFPHQEHCLEFALRAGRAAEFLDTGLGKTALALAWGDAVARRTNRPVLMLAPLAVAAQHHAEA
;
A
#
# COMPACT_ATOMS: atom_id res chain seq x y z
N MET A 1 -35.39 -8.55 -29.43
CA MET A 1 -34.36 -7.65 -28.87
C MET A 1 -35.04 -6.42 -28.29
N THR A 2 -34.76 -6.06 -27.03
CA THR A 2 -35.32 -4.88 -26.36
C THR A 2 -34.63 -3.59 -26.83
N ALA A 3 -35.29 -2.44 -26.70
CA ALA A 3 -34.72 -1.13 -27.08
C ALA A 3 -33.39 -0.81 -26.36
N LEU A 4 -33.24 -1.28 -25.12
CA LEU A 4 -32.00 -1.20 -24.34
C LEU A 4 -30.86 -2.00 -24.98
N ALA A 5 -31.11 -3.24 -25.41
CA ALA A 5 -30.10 -4.08 -26.05
C ALA A 5 -29.63 -3.49 -27.39
N VAL A 6 -30.53 -2.87 -28.16
CA VAL A 6 -30.16 -2.18 -29.42
C VAL A 6 -29.30 -0.94 -29.16
N ALA A 7 -29.57 -0.20 -28.08
CA ALA A 7 -28.78 0.97 -27.70
C ALA A 7 -27.37 0.60 -27.22
N GLU A 8 -27.22 -0.51 -26.48
CA GLU A 8 -25.93 -1.04 -26.05
C GLU A 8 -25.07 -1.48 -27.24
N VAL A 9 -25.64 -2.26 -28.17
CA VAL A 9 -24.94 -2.71 -29.39
C VAL A 9 -24.46 -1.52 -30.22
N ARG A 10 -25.29 -0.48 -30.39
CA ARG A 10 -24.90 0.75 -31.12
C ARG A 10 -23.78 1.50 -30.41
N ARG A 11 -23.80 1.56 -29.07
CA ARG A 11 -22.75 2.19 -28.26
C ARG A 11 -21.42 1.44 -28.42
N ASP A 12 -21.46 0.11 -28.36
CA ASP A 12 -20.27 -0.74 -28.46
C ASP A 12 -19.65 -0.65 -29.85
N ALA A 13 -20.48 -0.66 -30.91
CA ALA A 13 -20.03 -0.44 -32.27
C ALA A 13 -19.38 0.95 -32.45
N GLY A 14 -19.99 2.01 -31.88
CA GLY A 14 -19.40 3.35 -31.88
C GLY A 14 -18.06 3.43 -31.14
N MET A 15 -17.92 2.70 -30.02
CA MET A 15 -16.64 2.59 -29.30
C MET A 15 -15.57 1.88 -30.13
N GLN A 16 -15.93 0.85 -30.89
CA GLN A 16 -14.99 0.14 -31.77
C GLN A 16 -14.49 1.03 -32.91
N VAL A 17 -15.40 1.75 -33.60
CA VAL A 17 -15.04 2.67 -34.68
C VAL A 17 -14.11 3.79 -34.17
N ALA A 18 -14.42 4.39 -33.02
CA ALA A 18 -13.55 5.40 -32.41
C ALA A 18 -12.18 4.84 -32.02
N ALA A 19 -12.14 3.58 -31.58
CA ALA A 19 -10.92 2.92 -31.22
C ALA A 19 -10.07 2.56 -32.45
N GLU A 20 -10.67 2.16 -33.56
CA GLU A 20 -9.99 1.92 -34.83
C GLU A 20 -9.39 3.20 -35.42
N ALA A 21 -10.15 4.31 -35.38
CA ALA A 21 -9.65 5.63 -35.78
C ALA A 21 -8.43 6.06 -34.94
N GLU A 22 -8.49 5.90 -33.62
CA GLU A 22 -7.34 6.21 -32.75
C GLU A 22 -6.14 5.28 -33.03
N ALA A 23 -6.35 3.99 -33.35
CA ALA A 23 -5.26 3.08 -33.68
C ALA A 23 -4.54 3.46 -34.98
N ALA A 24 -5.26 4.05 -35.94
CA ALA A 24 -4.68 4.62 -37.15
C ALA A 24 -3.90 5.91 -36.88
N GLU A 25 -4.36 6.76 -35.95
CA GLU A 25 -3.71 8.02 -35.60
C GLU A 25 -2.54 7.88 -34.60
N GLN A 26 -2.62 6.92 -33.67
CA GLN A 26 -1.62 6.63 -32.65
C GLN A 26 -1.35 5.12 -32.54
N PRO A 27 -0.48 4.59 -33.41
CA PRO A 27 -0.06 3.20 -33.34
C PRO A 27 0.51 2.86 -31.96
N GLY A 28 -0.05 1.84 -31.29
CA GLY A 28 0.44 1.36 -29.99
C GLY A 28 -0.23 1.97 -28.75
N PHE A 29 -1.07 3.00 -28.87
CA PHE A 29 -1.81 3.55 -27.72
C PHE A 29 -2.59 2.47 -26.97
N LYS A 30 -3.38 1.66 -27.70
CA LYS A 30 -4.19 0.59 -27.11
C LYS A 30 -3.35 -0.43 -26.34
N ALA A 31 -2.23 -0.85 -26.91
CA ALA A 31 -1.35 -1.84 -26.30
C ALA A 31 -0.73 -1.30 -25.00
N LEU A 32 -0.26 -0.04 -25.01
CA LEU A 32 0.29 0.62 -23.82
C LEU A 32 -0.77 0.88 -22.75
N ALA A 33 -1.95 1.36 -23.15
CA ALA A 33 -3.07 1.60 -22.25
C ALA A 33 -3.55 0.28 -21.61
N TYR A 34 -3.66 -0.78 -22.40
CA TYR A 34 -4.02 -2.11 -21.91
C TYR A 34 -2.98 -2.66 -20.93
N ALA A 35 -1.70 -2.61 -21.29
CA ALA A 35 -0.60 -3.03 -20.43
C ALA A 35 -0.58 -2.25 -19.10
N THR A 36 -0.96 -0.96 -19.13
CA THR A 36 -1.09 -0.14 -17.91
C THR A 36 -2.21 -0.65 -17.01
N ILE A 37 -3.39 -0.96 -17.57
CA ILE A 37 -4.51 -1.53 -16.80
C ILE A 37 -4.12 -2.88 -16.20
N VAL A 38 -3.47 -3.75 -16.98
CA VAL A 38 -3.01 -5.06 -16.52
C VAL A 38 -2.00 -4.92 -15.38
N ARG A 39 -1.03 -4.01 -15.50
CA ARG A 39 -0.06 -3.72 -14.44
C ARG A 39 -0.77 -3.26 -13.16
N LEU A 40 -1.66 -2.26 -13.26
CA LEU A 40 -2.41 -1.75 -12.10
C LEU A 40 -3.27 -2.84 -11.47
N ALA A 41 -3.94 -3.68 -12.27
CA ALA A 41 -4.74 -4.79 -11.77
C ALA A 41 -3.89 -5.83 -11.02
N ARG A 42 -2.63 -6.05 -11.40
CA ARG A 42 -1.73 -6.95 -10.65
C ARG A 42 -1.34 -6.37 -9.29
N ASP A 43 -1.13 -5.06 -9.25
CA ASP A 43 -0.62 -4.34 -8.07
C ASP A 43 -1.74 -3.93 -7.10
N GLN A 44 -2.99 -3.77 -7.58
CA GLN A 44 -4.11 -3.17 -6.84
C GLN A 44 -5.35 -4.08 -6.80
N LEU A 45 -6.09 -4.06 -5.69
CA LEU A 45 -7.39 -4.74 -5.54
C LEU A 45 -8.46 -4.15 -6.46
N THR A 46 -8.41 -2.84 -6.67
CA THR A 46 -9.35 -2.08 -7.48
C THR A 46 -8.60 -1.24 -8.51
N VAL A 47 -9.24 -1.02 -9.66
CA VAL A 47 -8.72 -0.19 -10.74
C VAL A 47 -9.76 0.88 -11.04
N HIS A 48 -9.33 2.14 -11.04
CA HIS A 48 -10.15 3.29 -11.39
C HIS A 48 -9.46 4.16 -12.45
N ILE A 49 -10.24 4.97 -13.16
CA ILE A 49 -9.74 5.78 -14.29
C ILE A 49 -8.61 6.73 -13.88
N ASP A 50 -8.66 7.29 -12.67
CA ASP A 50 -7.60 8.19 -12.19
C ASP A 50 -6.26 7.47 -12.05
N ASP A 51 -6.26 6.23 -11.56
CA ASP A 51 -5.05 5.43 -11.38
C ASP A 51 -4.43 5.10 -12.75
N VAL A 52 -5.29 4.74 -13.71
CA VAL A 52 -4.90 4.48 -15.10
C VAL A 52 -4.36 5.74 -15.77
N LEU A 53 -4.99 6.89 -15.55
CA LEU A 53 -4.52 8.16 -16.11
C LEU A 53 -3.21 8.60 -15.43
N ALA A 54 -3.03 8.37 -14.14
CA ALA A 54 -1.77 8.69 -13.46
C ALA A 54 -0.61 7.82 -13.98
N ALA A 55 -0.87 6.54 -14.25
CA ALA A 55 0.17 5.58 -14.63
C ALA A 55 0.43 5.48 -16.15
N CYS A 56 -0.56 5.79 -16.99
CA CYS A 56 -0.42 5.65 -18.44
C CYS A 56 0.38 6.82 -19.02
N PRO A 57 1.54 6.58 -19.66
CA PRO A 57 2.41 7.63 -20.18
C PRO A 57 1.84 8.31 -21.43
N VAL A 58 0.85 7.68 -22.08
CA VAL A 58 0.25 8.16 -23.32
C VAL A 58 -1.19 8.62 -23.08
N ARG A 59 -1.57 9.72 -23.73
CA ARG A 59 -2.91 10.30 -23.69
C ARG A 59 -3.59 10.11 -25.03
N PRO A 60 -4.83 9.60 -25.08
CA PRO A 60 -5.53 9.47 -26.34
C PRO A 60 -5.86 10.86 -26.91
N ARG A 61 -5.93 10.93 -28.23
CA ARG A 61 -6.42 12.13 -28.94
C ARG A 61 -7.94 12.21 -28.88
N HIS A 62 -8.62 11.08 -28.83
CA HIS A 62 -10.07 11.00 -28.75
C HIS A 62 -10.59 10.56 -27.36
N PRO A 63 -11.64 11.21 -26.80
CA PRO A 63 -12.20 10.87 -25.48
C PRO A 63 -12.65 9.40 -25.35
N ASN A 64 -13.16 8.81 -26.43
CA ASN A 64 -13.71 7.46 -26.43
C ASN A 64 -12.67 6.35 -26.60
N ALA A 65 -11.40 6.68 -26.80
CA ALA A 65 -10.34 5.69 -27.03
C ALA A 65 -10.14 4.74 -25.83
N TRP A 66 -10.43 5.20 -24.62
CA TRP A 66 -10.37 4.38 -23.41
C TRP A 66 -11.41 3.26 -23.38
N GLY A 67 -12.60 3.48 -23.95
CA GLY A 67 -13.73 2.54 -23.86
C GLY A 67 -13.39 1.15 -24.38
N ALA A 68 -12.72 1.07 -25.54
CA ALA A 68 -12.29 -0.19 -26.11
C ALA A 68 -11.24 -0.92 -25.26
N VAL A 69 -10.34 -0.18 -24.61
CA VAL A 69 -9.32 -0.75 -23.73
C VAL A 69 -9.96 -1.34 -22.47
N TRP A 70 -10.93 -0.64 -21.88
CA TRP A 70 -11.70 -1.16 -20.74
C TRP A 70 -12.50 -2.41 -21.11
N MET A 71 -13.15 -2.42 -22.28
CA MET A 71 -13.88 -3.60 -22.76
C MET A 71 -12.95 -4.79 -23.00
N GLN A 72 -11.76 -4.55 -23.55
CA GLN A 72 -10.75 -5.59 -23.73
C GLN A 72 -10.35 -6.20 -22.37
N ALA A 73 -10.04 -5.37 -21.37
CA ALA A 73 -9.66 -5.84 -20.04
C ALA A 73 -10.77 -6.62 -19.31
N ILE A 74 -12.04 -6.25 -19.52
CA ILE A 74 -13.17 -7.02 -19.00
C ILE A 74 -13.29 -8.36 -19.73
N ARG A 75 -13.21 -8.35 -21.06
CA ARG A 75 -13.34 -9.56 -21.90
C ARG A 75 -12.24 -10.57 -21.62
N GLU A 76 -11.00 -10.09 -21.44
CA GLU A 76 -9.84 -10.93 -21.12
C GLU A 76 -9.77 -11.32 -19.64
N GLY A 77 -10.76 -10.94 -18.82
CA GLY A 77 -10.85 -11.35 -17.42
C GLY A 77 -9.78 -10.72 -16.53
N VAL A 78 -9.25 -9.55 -16.89
CA VAL A 78 -8.29 -8.80 -16.06
C VAL A 78 -9.01 -8.09 -14.91
N ILE A 79 -10.19 -7.54 -15.20
CA ILE A 79 -10.99 -6.74 -14.28
C ILE A 79 -12.48 -7.02 -14.43
N VAL A 80 -13.26 -6.77 -13.38
CA VAL A 80 -14.73 -6.86 -13.38
C VAL A 80 -15.36 -5.63 -12.73
N ARG A 81 -16.52 -5.18 -13.22
CA ARG A 81 -17.24 -4.06 -12.60
C ARG A 81 -17.76 -4.46 -11.21
N THR A 82 -17.60 -3.56 -10.23
CA THR A 82 -18.08 -3.79 -8.86
C THR A 82 -19.52 -3.31 -8.62
N GLY A 83 -20.03 -2.43 -9.50
CA GLY A 83 -21.28 -1.69 -9.28
C GLY A 83 -21.09 -0.39 -8.49
N GLU A 84 -19.91 -0.17 -7.92
CA GLU A 84 -19.55 1.08 -7.25
C GLU A 84 -19.12 2.14 -8.26
N MET A 85 -19.47 3.40 -7.98
CA MET A 85 -19.09 4.57 -8.77
C MET A 85 -18.30 5.54 -7.90
N ARG A 86 -17.16 6.02 -8.40
CA ARG A 86 -16.27 6.96 -7.71
C ARG A 86 -16.10 8.23 -8.53
N HIS A 87 -15.98 9.37 -7.84
CA HIS A 87 -15.70 10.65 -8.49
C HIS A 87 -14.25 10.70 -8.97
N SER A 88 -14.03 11.22 -10.18
CA SER A 88 -12.70 11.56 -10.68
C SER A 88 -12.08 12.69 -9.85
N THR A 89 -10.82 12.53 -9.45
CA THR A 89 -10.04 13.58 -8.76
C THR A 89 -9.47 14.62 -9.73
N ASP A 90 -9.50 14.38 -11.05
CA ASP A 90 -9.06 15.35 -12.06
C ASP A 90 -9.98 16.59 -12.11
N PRO A 91 -9.45 17.80 -11.81
CA PRO A 91 -10.25 19.04 -11.79
C PRO A 91 -10.82 19.42 -13.17
N ARG A 92 -10.27 18.89 -14.27
CA ARG A 92 -10.75 19.15 -15.63
C ARG A 92 -12.00 18.34 -16.00
N LYS A 93 -12.39 17.38 -15.17
CA LYS A 93 -13.43 16.39 -15.49
C LYS A 93 -14.76 16.62 -14.77
N ASN A 94 -15.07 17.85 -14.35
CA ASN A 94 -16.37 18.24 -13.79
C ASN A 94 -16.94 17.27 -12.74
N LYS A 95 -16.07 16.61 -11.94
CA LYS A 95 -16.45 15.57 -10.97
C LYS A 95 -17.33 14.45 -11.57
N HIS A 96 -17.07 14.03 -12.80
CA HIS A 96 -17.79 12.89 -13.37
C HIS A 96 -17.59 11.62 -12.53
N LEU A 97 -18.68 10.85 -12.40
CA LEU A 97 -18.69 9.54 -11.76
C LEU A 97 -18.21 8.48 -12.74
N TYR A 98 -17.19 7.73 -12.34
CA TYR A 98 -16.63 6.63 -13.10
C TYR A 98 -16.79 5.31 -12.33
N PRO A 99 -17.01 4.19 -13.04
CA PRO A 99 -17.11 2.88 -12.41
C PRO A 99 -15.79 2.47 -11.76
N VAL A 100 -15.90 1.82 -10.60
CA VAL A 100 -14.79 1.11 -9.96
C VAL A 100 -14.76 -0.32 -10.48
N TYR A 101 -13.57 -0.81 -10.80
CA TYR A 101 -13.36 -2.17 -11.22
C TYR A 101 -12.59 -2.93 -10.15
N ARG A 102 -12.92 -4.19 -9.92
CA ARG A 102 -12.16 -5.13 -9.11
C ARG A 102 -11.18 -5.87 -10.00
N SER A 103 -9.94 -6.02 -9.56
CA SER A 103 -8.96 -6.86 -10.23
C SER A 103 -9.28 -8.34 -10.06
N LEU A 104 -9.15 -9.10 -11.14
CA LEU A 104 -9.23 -10.56 -11.15
C LEU A 104 -7.83 -11.21 -11.25
N VAL A 105 -6.78 -10.40 -11.44
CA VAL A 105 -5.39 -10.85 -11.63
C VAL A 105 -4.45 -10.34 -10.54
N GLN A 106 -4.99 -9.84 -9.43
CA GLN A 106 -4.20 -9.29 -8.33
C GLN A 106 -3.23 -10.35 -7.78
N GLY A 107 -1.96 -9.98 -7.65
CA GLY A 107 -0.92 -10.88 -7.17
C GLY A 107 -0.50 -11.98 -8.15
N GLN A 108 -1.11 -12.05 -9.35
CA GLN A 108 -0.62 -12.90 -10.42
C GLN A 108 0.64 -12.26 -11.02
N THR A 109 1.77 -12.95 -10.89
CA THR A 109 2.98 -12.57 -11.62
C THR A 109 2.75 -12.86 -13.09
N ALA A 110 3.03 -11.91 -13.98
CA ALA A 110 2.91 -12.13 -15.42
C ALA A 110 3.66 -13.42 -15.81
N PRO A 111 3.12 -14.29 -16.69
CA PRO A 111 4.00 -15.18 -17.42
C PRO A 111 5.01 -14.29 -18.15
N ALA A 112 6.30 -14.61 -18.04
CA ALA A 112 7.34 -13.89 -18.75
C ALA A 112 7.04 -14.02 -20.25
N GLU A 113 6.45 -12.99 -20.85
CA GLU A 113 6.39 -12.89 -22.30
C GLU A 113 7.82 -12.78 -22.80
N VAL A 114 8.30 -13.89 -23.37
CA VAL A 114 9.47 -13.89 -24.23
C VAL A 114 9.08 -13.08 -25.46
N VAL A 115 9.36 -11.78 -25.41
CA VAL A 115 9.40 -10.94 -26.61
C VAL A 115 10.56 -11.47 -27.45
N SER A 116 10.23 -12.35 -28.39
CA SER A 116 11.14 -12.75 -29.46
C SER A 116 11.33 -11.57 -30.39
N ALA A 117 12.23 -10.65 -30.01
CA ALA A 117 12.78 -9.67 -30.92
C ALA A 117 13.84 -10.36 -31.79
N THR A 118 13.43 -10.83 -32.97
CA THR A 118 14.39 -11.20 -34.01
C THR A 118 14.97 -9.91 -34.59
N ALA A 119 16.21 -9.59 -34.24
CA ALA A 119 17.04 -8.63 -34.98
C ALA A 119 18.52 -9.05 -34.88
N PRO A 120 19.32 -8.83 -35.95
CA PRO A 120 20.52 -9.60 -36.21
C PRO A 120 21.72 -9.14 -35.38
N ALA A 121 22.63 -10.09 -35.17
CA ALA A 121 23.88 -9.92 -34.44
C ALA A 121 24.77 -8.83 -35.05
N THR A 122 25.35 -7.98 -34.21
CA THR A 122 26.73 -7.49 -34.35
C THR A 122 27.31 -7.11 -32.99
N THR A 123 28.51 -7.63 -32.75
CA THR A 123 29.36 -7.60 -31.56
C THR A 123 29.96 -6.23 -31.23
N SER A 124 30.03 -5.84 -29.95
CA SER A 124 31.26 -5.37 -29.28
C SER A 124 31.05 -5.10 -27.78
N ALA A 125 32.09 -5.35 -27.01
CA ALA A 125 32.12 -5.54 -25.56
C ALA A 125 32.15 -4.23 -24.74
N SER A 126 31.47 -4.23 -23.59
CA SER A 126 31.70 -3.29 -22.47
C SER A 126 31.19 -3.88 -21.14
N PRO A 127 31.66 -3.39 -19.97
CA PRO A 127 31.90 -4.18 -18.78
C PRO A 127 30.61 -4.69 -18.14
N VAL A 128 30.71 -5.91 -17.62
CA VAL A 128 29.67 -6.70 -16.99
C VAL A 128 28.97 -5.87 -15.90
N ALA A 129 27.80 -5.31 -16.25
CA ALA A 129 26.80 -4.94 -15.26
C ALA A 129 26.50 -6.21 -14.47
N ARG A 130 26.87 -6.23 -13.19
CA ARG A 130 26.46 -7.29 -12.27
C ARG A 130 24.93 -7.24 -12.24
N VAL A 131 24.30 -8.11 -13.01
CA VAL A 131 22.87 -8.39 -12.90
C VAL A 131 22.68 -8.95 -11.51
N VAL A 132 22.38 -8.07 -10.55
CA VAL A 132 21.73 -8.50 -9.32
C VAL A 132 20.42 -9.08 -9.80
N ARG A 133 20.33 -10.41 -9.82
CA ARG A 133 19.04 -11.09 -9.97
C ARG A 133 18.16 -10.53 -8.87
N VAL A 134 17.28 -9.60 -9.23
CA VAL A 134 16.10 -9.33 -8.41
C VAL A 134 15.40 -10.66 -8.38
N ALA A 135 15.46 -11.35 -7.24
CA ALA A 135 14.71 -12.58 -7.05
C ALA A 135 13.28 -12.27 -7.49
N SER A 136 12.79 -13.03 -8.46
CA SER A 136 11.36 -13.06 -8.78
C SER A 136 10.63 -13.12 -7.45
N LEU A 137 9.90 -12.05 -7.10
CA LEU A 137 8.95 -12.04 -5.98
C LEU A 137 7.73 -12.92 -6.28
N GLY A 138 7.85 -13.87 -7.21
CA GLY A 138 6.76 -14.66 -7.77
C GLY A 138 6.34 -15.86 -6.94
N ASP A 139 6.94 -16.09 -5.76
CA ASP A 139 6.44 -17.07 -4.80
C ASP A 139 6.19 -16.39 -3.44
N ILE A 140 4.99 -16.60 -2.90
CA ILE A 140 4.56 -16.11 -1.59
C ILE A 140 5.50 -16.59 -0.47
N ALA A 141 6.11 -17.77 -0.63
CA ALA A 141 7.11 -18.27 0.31
C ALA A 141 8.38 -17.40 0.30
N SER A 142 8.90 -17.07 -0.89
CA SER A 142 10.07 -16.19 -1.02
C SER A 142 9.80 -14.76 -0.53
N TYR A 143 8.59 -14.24 -0.73
CA TYR A 143 8.20 -12.93 -0.19
C TYR A 143 8.11 -12.96 1.33
N ARG A 144 7.48 -13.99 1.91
CA ARG A 144 7.42 -14.18 3.36
C ARG A 144 8.80 -14.29 3.97
N ASP A 145 9.71 -15.08 3.37
CA ASP A 145 11.09 -15.18 3.81
C ASP A 145 11.81 -13.83 3.77
N LEU A 146 11.59 -13.05 2.72
CA LEU A 146 12.16 -11.70 2.59
C LEU A 146 11.62 -10.75 3.68
N ILE A 147 10.32 -10.79 3.97
CA ILE A 147 9.72 -10.00 5.06
C ILE A 147 10.24 -10.45 6.42
N SER A 148 10.31 -11.76 6.66
CA SER A 148 10.81 -12.34 7.91
C SER A 148 12.27 -11.97 8.16
N ARG A 149 13.13 -11.99 7.14
CA ARG A 149 14.54 -11.56 7.27
C ARG A 149 14.70 -10.07 7.50
N LYS A 150 13.75 -9.24 7.05
CA LYS A 150 13.74 -7.79 7.29
C LYS A 150 13.11 -7.43 8.65
N ARG A 151 12.54 -8.39 9.36
CA ARG A 151 11.97 -8.15 10.69
C ARG A 151 13.10 -7.91 11.68
N VAL A 152 13.35 -6.64 11.98
CA VAL A 152 14.17 -6.25 13.11
C VAL A 152 13.31 -6.38 14.37
N ALA A 153 13.52 -7.44 15.14
CA ALA A 153 12.93 -7.57 16.47
C ALA A 153 13.91 -6.94 17.48
N ALA A 154 13.40 -6.02 18.29
CA ALA A 154 14.17 -5.54 19.43
C ALA A 154 14.20 -6.64 20.49
N GLU A 155 15.39 -7.16 20.78
CA GLU A 155 15.57 -8.06 21.92
C GLU A 155 15.17 -7.34 23.22
N PRO A 156 14.33 -7.95 24.08
CA PRO A 156 14.01 -7.41 25.39
C PRO A 156 15.29 -7.25 26.21
N GLN A 157 15.49 -6.07 26.80
CA GLN A 157 16.62 -5.77 27.69
C GLN A 157 16.16 -5.35 29.09
N GLY A 158 14.88 -5.56 29.39
CA GLY A 158 14.28 -5.23 30.67
C GLY A 158 14.35 -6.38 31.67
N PHE A 159 13.40 -6.38 32.61
CA PHE A 159 13.33 -7.41 33.65
C PHE A 159 12.57 -8.64 33.14
N ALA A 160 13.13 -9.83 33.31
CA ALA A 160 12.48 -11.08 32.90
C ALA A 160 11.37 -11.51 33.88
N ASP A 161 11.42 -11.03 35.13
CA ASP A 161 10.56 -11.41 36.26
C ASP A 161 9.73 -10.22 36.76
N VAL A 162 9.08 -9.50 35.84
CA VAL A 162 8.12 -8.44 36.19
C VAL A 162 6.91 -9.07 36.87
N GLY A 163 6.51 -8.52 38.02
CA GLY A 163 5.34 -9.00 38.76
C GLY A 163 4.67 -7.87 39.54
N SER A 164 3.69 -8.23 40.37
CA SER A 164 2.87 -7.28 41.14
C SER A 164 3.68 -6.32 42.02
N ARG A 165 4.88 -6.71 42.48
CA ARG A 165 5.80 -5.86 43.24
C ARG A 165 6.35 -4.66 42.46
N ASP A 166 6.31 -4.74 41.13
CA ASP A 166 6.82 -3.70 40.23
C ASP A 166 5.71 -2.76 39.75
N ILE A 167 4.45 -3.12 39.98
CA ILE A 167 3.29 -2.37 39.52
C ILE A 167 2.82 -1.45 40.64
N LEU A 168 2.74 -0.14 40.35
CA LEU A 168 2.25 0.84 41.30
C LEU A 168 0.73 0.64 41.53
N PRO A 169 0.25 0.63 42.79
CA PRO A 169 -1.17 0.48 43.07
C PRO A 169 -1.97 1.68 42.52
N GLY A 170 -3.18 1.42 42.04
CA GLY A 170 -4.10 2.46 41.54
C GLY A 170 -4.01 2.73 40.04
N LEU A 171 -3.16 1.99 39.31
CA LEU A 171 -3.18 1.97 37.85
C LEU A 171 -4.45 1.28 37.33
N PHE A 172 -4.99 1.78 36.22
CA PHE A 172 -6.03 1.06 35.50
C PHE A 172 -5.46 -0.19 34.84
N PRO A 173 -6.28 -1.23 34.57
CA PRO A 173 -5.78 -2.49 33.99
C PRO A 173 -5.00 -2.33 32.68
N HIS A 174 -5.37 -1.36 31.83
CA HIS A 174 -4.64 -1.09 30.59
C HIS A 174 -3.25 -0.46 30.85
N GLN A 175 -3.12 0.34 31.91
CA GLN A 175 -1.86 0.94 32.33
C GLN A 175 -0.95 -0.14 32.94
N GLU A 176 -1.48 -1.03 33.78
CA GLU A 176 -0.70 -2.15 34.32
C GLU A 176 -0.07 -2.99 33.19
N HIS A 177 -0.82 -3.26 32.13
CA HIS A 177 -0.31 -4.00 30.98
C HIS A 177 0.75 -3.23 30.17
N CYS A 178 0.57 -1.91 29.98
CA CYS A 178 1.58 -1.07 29.33
C CYS A 178 2.88 -1.05 30.14
N LEU A 179 2.78 -0.85 31.45
CA LEU A 179 3.90 -0.84 32.38
C LEU A 179 4.65 -2.19 32.39
N GLU A 180 3.92 -3.30 32.50
CA GLU A 180 4.50 -4.65 32.48
C GLU A 180 5.28 -4.89 31.18
N PHE A 181 4.69 -4.53 30.03
CA PHE A 181 5.36 -4.60 28.75
C PHE A 181 6.63 -3.73 28.70
N ALA A 182 6.56 -2.48 29.14
CA ALA A 182 7.68 -1.54 29.11
C ALA A 182 8.84 -2.00 30.01
N LEU A 183 8.53 -2.53 31.19
CA LEU A 183 9.51 -3.08 32.13
C LEU A 183 10.18 -4.34 31.59
N ARG A 184 9.45 -5.21 30.89
CA ARG A 184 10.00 -6.41 30.26
C ARG A 184 10.85 -6.08 29.03
N ALA A 185 10.39 -5.14 28.20
CA ALA A 185 11.08 -4.72 27.00
C ALA A 185 12.39 -3.96 27.32
N GLY A 186 12.43 -3.22 28.44
CA GLY A 186 13.56 -2.38 28.86
C GLY A 186 13.68 -1.06 28.08
N ARG A 187 13.07 -0.99 26.89
CA ARG A 187 12.84 0.23 26.11
C ARG A 187 11.50 0.11 25.42
N ALA A 188 10.65 1.13 25.55
CA ALA A 188 9.33 1.14 24.94
C ALA A 188 8.92 2.56 24.58
N ALA A 189 8.04 2.67 23.59
CA ALA A 189 7.30 3.89 23.30
C ALA A 189 5.81 3.57 23.49
N GLU A 190 5.16 4.27 24.40
CA GLU A 190 3.74 4.06 24.72
C GLU A 190 2.89 5.09 23.99
N PHE A 191 2.22 4.66 22.92
CA PHE A 191 1.39 5.51 22.06
C PHE A 191 -0.02 5.68 22.62
N LEU A 192 -0.12 6.26 23.81
CA LEU A 192 -1.38 6.50 24.50
C LEU A 192 -2.00 7.85 24.13
N ASP A 193 -3.30 7.85 23.86
CA ASP A 193 -4.07 9.08 23.63
C ASP A 193 -4.12 9.98 24.88
N THR A 194 -4.59 11.21 24.70
CA THR A 194 -4.86 12.17 25.76
C THR A 194 -5.86 11.58 26.78
N GLY A 195 -5.66 11.86 28.07
CA GLY A 195 -6.51 11.34 29.15
C GLY A 195 -6.21 9.90 29.61
N LEU A 196 -5.40 9.12 28.89
CA LEU A 196 -5.06 7.73 29.28
C LEU A 196 -3.96 7.61 30.36
N GLY A 197 -3.54 8.72 30.97
CA GLY A 197 -2.61 8.71 32.10
C GLY A 197 -1.16 8.38 31.74
N LYS A 198 -0.62 8.98 30.66
CA LYS A 198 0.79 8.86 30.26
C LYS A 198 1.78 9.20 31.38
N THR A 199 1.50 10.24 32.16
CA THR A 199 2.36 10.63 33.28
C THR A 199 2.40 9.56 34.36
N ALA A 200 1.25 9.00 34.74
CA ALA A 200 1.18 7.93 35.75
C ALA A 200 2.03 6.72 35.33
N LEU A 201 2.02 6.37 34.04
CA LEU A 201 2.88 5.32 33.49
C LEU A 201 4.37 5.67 33.51
N ALA A 202 4.73 6.90 33.12
CA ALA A 202 6.12 7.35 33.17
C ALA A 202 6.67 7.32 34.60
N LEU A 203 5.88 7.75 35.58
CA LEU A 203 6.23 7.72 37.00
C LEU A 203 6.34 6.29 37.52
N ALA A 204 5.36 5.43 37.24
CA ALA A 204 5.38 4.04 37.67
C ALA A 204 6.56 3.25 37.07
N TRP A 205 6.89 3.50 35.79
CA TRP A 205 8.08 2.92 35.15
C TRP A 205 9.36 3.40 35.82
N GLY A 206 9.48 4.71 36.07
CA GLY A 206 10.64 5.30 36.74
C GLY A 206 10.83 4.77 38.16
N ASP A 207 9.76 4.67 38.93
CA ASP A 207 9.73 4.12 40.28
C ASP A 207 10.18 2.64 40.30
N ALA A 208 9.63 1.80 39.41
CA ALA A 208 10.05 0.40 39.28
C ALA A 208 11.53 0.26 38.90
N VAL A 209 12.01 1.06 37.94
CA VAL A 209 13.42 1.06 37.52
C VAL A 209 14.33 1.54 38.65
N ALA A 210 13.96 2.60 39.36
CA ALA A 210 14.71 3.12 40.50
C ALA A 210 14.80 2.07 41.62
N ARG A 211 13.70 1.41 41.99
CA ARG A 211 13.70 0.33 42.99
C ARG A 211 14.57 -0.86 42.58
N ARG A 212 14.50 -1.28 41.31
CA ARG A 212 15.23 -2.45 40.81
C ARG A 212 16.73 -2.20 40.63
N THR A 213 17.11 -0.98 40.24
CA THR A 213 18.49 -0.67 39.85
C THR A 213 19.24 0.19 40.86
N ASN A 214 18.53 0.80 41.82
CA ASN A 214 19.05 1.79 42.77
C ASN A 214 19.80 2.92 42.07
N ARG A 215 19.30 3.37 40.91
CA ARG A 215 19.87 4.45 40.09
C ARG A 215 18.85 5.57 39.90
N PRO A 216 19.32 6.82 39.75
CA PRO A 216 18.44 7.93 39.43
C PRO A 216 17.79 7.73 38.05
N VAL A 217 16.52 8.11 37.94
CA VAL A 217 15.77 8.14 36.68
C VAL A 217 15.61 9.58 36.22
N LEU A 218 15.87 9.82 34.94
CA LEU A 218 15.69 11.11 34.30
C LEU A 218 14.37 11.13 33.51
N MET A 219 13.42 11.96 33.92
CA MET A 219 12.19 12.22 33.18
C MET A 219 12.33 13.51 32.37
N LEU A 220 12.22 13.40 31.05
CA LEU A 220 12.28 14.55 30.14
C LEU A 220 10.88 14.92 29.68
N ALA A 221 10.55 16.20 29.78
CA ALA A 221 9.27 16.73 29.34
C ALA A 221 9.42 18.11 28.68
N PRO A 222 8.58 18.46 27.69
CA PRO A 222 8.50 19.83 27.19
C PRO A 222 8.17 20.82 28.31
N LEU A 223 8.72 22.04 28.24
CA LEU A 223 8.56 23.06 29.27
C LEU A 223 7.09 23.32 29.65
N ALA A 224 6.19 23.29 28.66
CA ALA A 224 4.76 23.54 28.84
C ALA A 224 4.05 22.54 29.77
N VAL A 225 4.58 21.31 29.94
CA VAL A 225 3.98 20.24 30.75
C VAL A 225 4.87 19.82 31.93
N ALA A 226 6.03 20.44 32.09
CA ALA A 226 6.95 20.14 33.19
C ALA A 226 6.31 20.37 34.57
N ALA A 227 5.54 21.45 34.73
CA ALA A 227 4.82 21.75 35.97
C ALA A 227 3.74 20.70 36.28
N GLN A 228 3.07 20.16 35.25
CA GLN A 228 2.09 19.09 35.43
C GLN A 228 2.76 17.81 35.91
N HIS A 229 3.85 17.39 35.29
CA HIS A 229 4.60 16.21 35.74
C HIS A 229 5.12 16.36 37.17
N HIS A 230 5.58 17.56 37.55
CA HIS A 230 5.99 17.84 38.93
C HIS A 230 4.82 17.75 39.93
N ALA A 231 3.60 18.13 39.54
CA ALA A 231 2.44 18.07 40.42
C ALA A 231 1.89 16.64 40.60
N GLU A 232 2.12 15.76 39.62
CA GLU A 232 1.66 14.37 39.61
C GLU A 232 2.69 13.38 40.22
N ALA A 233 3.95 13.80 40.39
CA ALA A 233 5.04 13.03 41.00
C ALA A 233 5.04 13.07 42.53
#